data_AF-A0AAE2SCW9-F1
#
_entry.id   AF-A0AAE2SCW9-F1
#
_cell.length_a   1.000
_cell.length_b   1.000
_cell.length_c   1.000
_cell.angle_alpha   90.00
_cell.angle_beta   90.00
_cell.angle_gamma   90.00
#
_symmetry.space_group_name_H-M   'P 1'
#
loop_
_entity.id
_entity.type
_entity.pdbx_description
1 polymer ?
#
loop_
_entity_poly.entity_id
_entity_poly.type
_entity_poly.pdbx_seq_one_letter_code
_entity_poly.pdbx_strand_id
1 'polypeptide(L)'
;MHDRSNQLPTRRQALLFSAKVKLLQGRRMLMNLADGVSRHPRSDALSEAPVIASSSTPLWTEEHAAERDLTAGKVQNLRMACRALHGTVIPAGEVFSFWKQMGRTTRGKGYVVGRELREGCMIPNLGGGLCQLSNGLYNAALKAGCRIVERHAHSQVVAGSLAAVGRDATVFWNYVDLRFSYHAALRLEASLSKNHLHIRFLSEQSGDAMAPDSGSSPQPIEEVGNCFSCNVGGCFRNAPQDATKQDLGRTAVLLDSYVPEFQQWLNTHLQADDRVLCPINARRYRAPAYRWKNPTATPFRYATALTLLRSLRLRFLSQNGGALQRTLMEFDQKLAATYARRIDFRVTHLIVSQNLLPHLWRLGVMGGRTFDVLATRYPLGEIQSRLNSAHIKHARSSTLNDFRVDASLCEIEQEALSHAQRIFTAHHGVADAMPGKVTRLPWVVPQVEVRSHTPHSPLMIGFPASPLGKKGVYELQEALQGMDVTVLVLGNADEGVDLPNSRQASLSEIMQCDLVVLPAHIEHSPRPLLRALAMGVPVIATKACGLPAQEGLTLLEEPDVTALRKLIQTFAQSVRP
;
A
#
# COMPACT_ATOMS: atom_id res chain seq x y z
N MET A 1 44.29 -25.22 14.42
CA MET A 1 43.12 -25.81 15.13
C MET A 1 43.23 -25.46 16.60
N HIS A 2 42.57 -24.40 17.05
CA HIS A 2 42.42 -24.11 18.48
C HIS A 2 41.10 -24.73 18.95
N ASP A 3 41.19 -25.60 19.95
CA ASP A 3 40.09 -26.24 20.64
C ASP A 3 39.22 -25.18 21.34
N ARG A 4 38.21 -24.65 20.64
CA ARG A 4 37.13 -23.85 21.24
C ARG A 4 36.19 -24.83 21.98
N SER A 5 36.66 -25.39 23.08
CA SER A 5 35.86 -26.15 24.03
C SER A 5 34.81 -25.26 24.70
N ASN A 6 33.70 -25.07 23.99
CA ASN A 6 32.30 -25.24 24.41
C ASN A 6 31.94 -25.06 25.91
N GLN A 7 32.43 -24.01 26.60
CA GLN A 7 31.82 -23.58 27.85
C GLN A 7 30.49 -22.88 27.54
N LEU A 8 29.41 -23.64 27.61
CA LEU A 8 28.06 -23.10 27.51
C LEU A 8 27.86 -22.03 28.59
N PRO A 9 27.33 -20.85 28.23
CA PRO A 9 27.12 -19.78 29.21
C PRO A 9 26.16 -20.27 30.29
N THR A 10 26.49 -20.00 31.56
CA THR A 10 25.71 -20.46 32.71
C THR A 10 24.59 -19.48 33.06
N ARG A 11 23.53 -19.96 33.71
CA ARG A 11 22.44 -19.08 34.22
C ARG A 11 22.96 -18.02 35.20
N ARG A 12 24.01 -18.33 35.97
CA ARG A 12 24.68 -17.38 36.87
C ARG A 12 25.38 -16.26 36.10
N GLN A 13 26.12 -16.59 35.03
CA GLN A 13 26.71 -15.58 34.14
C GLN A 13 25.64 -14.70 33.48
N ALA A 14 24.50 -15.28 33.08
CA ALA A 14 23.37 -14.50 32.54
C ALA A 14 22.75 -13.54 33.58
N LEU A 15 22.65 -13.95 34.85
CA LEU A 15 22.13 -13.11 35.93
C LEU A 15 23.11 -11.98 36.29
N LEU A 16 24.40 -12.27 36.40
CA LEU A 16 25.46 -11.27 36.58
C LEU A 16 25.46 -10.25 35.43
N PHE A 17 25.35 -10.73 34.19
CA PHE A 17 25.20 -9.87 33.01
C PHE A 17 23.97 -8.97 33.12
N SER A 18 22.82 -9.51 33.52
CA SER A 18 21.58 -8.73 33.71
C SER A 18 21.73 -7.64 34.78
N ALA A 19 22.38 -7.94 35.90
CA ALA A 19 22.67 -6.97 36.95
C ALA A 19 23.61 -5.85 36.44
N LYS A 20 24.69 -6.22 35.71
CA LYS A 20 25.59 -5.26 35.06
C LYS A 20 24.85 -4.36 34.08
N VAL A 21 23.98 -4.93 33.24
CA VAL A 21 23.16 -4.17 32.30
C VAL A 21 22.27 -3.17 33.03
N LYS A 22 21.58 -3.56 34.10
CA LYS A 22 20.73 -2.64 34.86
C LYS A 22 21.53 -1.48 35.46
N LEU A 23 22.72 -1.75 35.99
CA LEU A 23 23.61 -0.71 36.51
C LEU A 23 24.02 0.27 35.40
N LEU A 24 24.42 -0.24 34.23
CA LEU A 24 24.79 0.59 33.08
C LEU A 24 23.60 1.41 32.56
N GLN A 25 22.40 0.84 32.53
CA GLN A 25 21.17 1.55 32.18
C GLN A 25 20.84 2.67 33.17
N GLY A 26 21.02 2.42 34.47
CA GLY A 26 20.84 3.44 35.53
C GLY A 26 21.85 4.57 35.40
N ARG A 27 23.14 4.25 35.23
CA ARG A 27 24.20 5.23 34.97
C ARG A 27 23.90 6.06 33.73
N ARG A 28 23.46 5.41 32.65
CA ARG A 28 23.09 6.08 31.40
C ARG A 28 21.88 6.99 31.56
N MET A 29 20.88 6.60 32.35
CA MET A 29 19.74 7.47 32.63
C MET A 29 20.18 8.78 33.31
N LEU A 30 21.10 8.70 34.28
CA LEU A 30 21.67 9.89 34.92
C LEU A 30 22.48 10.75 33.94
N MET A 31 23.33 10.13 33.11
CA MET A 31 24.08 10.85 32.06
C MET A 31 23.15 11.55 31.08
N ASN A 32 22.08 10.90 30.63
CA ASN A 32 21.13 11.51 29.70
C ASN A 32 20.40 12.73 30.28
N LEU A 33 20.20 12.75 31.60
CA LEU A 33 19.63 13.91 32.29
C LEU A 33 20.63 15.07 32.33
N ALA A 34 21.91 14.77 32.54
CA ALA A 34 22.98 15.77 32.52
C ALA A 34 23.29 16.30 31.11
N ASP A 35 23.32 15.42 30.10
CA ASP A 35 23.67 15.74 28.71
C ASP A 35 22.55 16.53 27.97
N GLY A 36 21.36 16.67 28.56
CA GLY A 36 20.24 17.39 27.95
C GLY A 36 19.68 16.75 26.67
N VAL A 37 19.98 15.47 26.39
CA VAL A 37 19.59 14.81 25.12
C VAL A 37 18.07 14.73 25.01
N SER A 38 17.51 15.48 24.05
CA SER A 38 16.09 15.60 23.77
C SER A 38 15.65 14.61 22.68
N ARG A 39 14.34 14.39 22.57
CA ARG A 39 13.76 13.66 21.45
C ARG A 39 13.35 14.68 20.39
N HIS A 40 13.74 14.43 19.15
CA HIS A 40 13.49 15.36 18.05
C HIS A 40 12.13 15.12 17.39
N PRO A 41 11.42 16.18 16.98
CA PRO A 41 10.11 16.05 16.35
C PRO A 41 10.22 15.45 14.95
N ARG A 42 9.11 14.86 14.48
CA ARG A 42 8.93 14.51 13.08
C ARG A 42 8.03 15.54 12.44
N SER A 43 8.44 16.11 11.31
CA SER A 43 7.68 17.11 10.55
C SER A 43 8.00 16.97 9.08
N ASP A 44 7.42 17.80 8.21
CA ASP A 44 7.78 17.87 6.78
C ASP A 44 8.84 18.95 6.52
N ALA A 45 9.37 19.61 7.55
CA ALA A 45 10.48 20.53 7.38
C ALA A 45 11.69 19.82 6.74
N LEU A 46 12.32 20.52 5.80
CA LEU A 46 13.43 20.05 4.96
C LEU A 46 13.08 18.84 4.06
N SER A 47 11.79 18.53 3.78
CA SER A 47 11.42 17.46 2.85
C SER A 47 11.93 17.72 1.43
N GLU A 48 11.94 18.99 1.01
CA GLU A 48 12.40 19.44 -0.31
C GLU A 48 13.89 19.83 -0.32
N ALA A 49 14.58 19.73 0.82
CA ALA A 49 16.00 20.05 0.90
C ALA A 49 16.84 19.01 0.14
N PRO A 50 18.03 19.38 -0.39
CA PRO A 50 18.87 18.43 -1.11
C PRO A 50 19.36 17.31 -0.20
N VAL A 51 19.54 16.11 -0.78
CA VAL A 51 20.13 14.97 -0.10
C VAL A 51 21.64 15.17 -0.01
N ILE A 52 22.15 15.40 1.19
CA ILE A 52 23.58 15.60 1.44
C ILE A 52 24.32 14.27 1.66
N ALA A 53 23.61 13.22 2.10
CA ALA A 53 24.19 11.89 2.27
C ALA A 53 23.16 10.77 2.19
N SER A 54 23.60 9.59 1.77
CA SER A 54 22.76 8.40 1.74
C SER A 54 23.53 7.10 2.06
N SER A 55 22.79 6.13 2.58
CA SER A 55 23.27 4.77 2.81
C SER A 55 22.19 3.76 2.43
N SER A 56 22.57 2.69 1.75
CA SER A 56 21.69 1.60 1.35
C SER A 56 22.32 0.27 1.72
N THR A 57 21.54 -0.64 2.33
CA THR A 57 22.02 -1.98 2.70
C THR A 57 20.98 -3.06 2.36
N PRO A 58 21.40 -4.23 1.85
CA PRO A 58 20.47 -5.33 1.55
C PRO A 58 19.71 -5.82 2.79
N LEU A 59 18.40 -6.05 2.66
CA LEU A 59 17.55 -6.61 3.71
C LEU A 59 17.69 -8.12 3.82
N TRP A 60 17.73 -8.78 2.68
CA TRP A 60 17.79 -10.23 2.53
C TRP A 60 19.22 -10.60 2.14
N THR A 61 20.02 -11.05 3.09
CA THR A 61 21.33 -11.65 2.84
C THR A 61 21.14 -13.17 2.79
N GLU A 62 21.84 -13.86 1.89
CA GLU A 62 21.73 -15.31 1.74
C GLU A 62 22.05 -15.99 3.08
N GLU A 63 21.08 -16.76 3.58
CA GLU A 63 21.19 -17.48 4.84
C GLU A 63 20.58 -18.87 4.68
N HIS A 64 21.08 -19.80 5.48
CA HIS A 64 20.52 -21.13 5.65
C HIS A 64 19.00 -21.06 5.85
N ALA A 65 18.26 -22.00 5.26
CA ALA A 65 16.80 -22.05 5.32
C ALA A 65 16.23 -21.97 6.76
N ALA A 66 17.01 -22.41 7.76
CA ALA A 66 16.66 -22.35 9.17
C ALA A 66 16.61 -20.93 9.78
N GLU A 67 17.31 -19.94 9.22
CA GLU A 67 17.39 -18.57 9.77
C GLU A 67 16.36 -17.62 9.18
N ARG A 68 15.61 -18.11 8.20
CA ARG A 68 14.77 -17.33 7.31
C ARG A 68 13.67 -16.59 8.08
N ASP A 69 13.11 -17.21 9.13
CA ASP A 69 12.07 -16.63 10.00
C ASP A 69 12.63 -15.48 10.85
N LEU A 70 13.88 -15.63 11.31
CA LEU A 70 14.58 -14.60 12.07
C LEU A 70 14.96 -13.41 11.18
N THR A 71 15.21 -13.66 9.90
CA THR A 71 15.43 -12.60 8.91
C THR A 71 14.14 -11.85 8.58
N ALA A 72 13.00 -12.55 8.43
CA ALA A 72 11.70 -11.87 8.33
C ALA A 72 11.38 -11.05 9.59
N GLY A 73 11.70 -11.59 10.77
CA GLY A 73 11.59 -10.90 12.05
C GLY A 73 12.46 -9.63 12.12
N LYS A 74 13.72 -9.71 11.66
CA LYS A 74 14.61 -8.55 11.50
C LYS A 74 13.96 -7.49 10.61
N VAL A 75 13.46 -7.89 9.43
CA VAL A 75 12.84 -6.94 8.48
C VAL A 75 11.63 -6.24 9.11
N GLN A 76 10.80 -6.96 9.88
CA GLN A 76 9.72 -6.33 10.66
C GLN A 76 10.23 -5.34 11.70
N ASN A 77 11.28 -5.69 12.45
CA ASN A 77 11.88 -4.79 13.43
C ASN A 77 12.46 -3.53 12.77
N LEU A 78 13.13 -3.67 11.64
CA LEU A 78 13.63 -2.55 10.83
C LEU A 78 12.47 -1.68 10.32
N ARG A 79 11.35 -2.28 9.91
CA ARG A 79 10.16 -1.54 9.47
C ARG A 79 9.57 -0.68 10.59
N MET A 80 9.46 -1.24 11.81
CA MET A 80 9.04 -0.49 13.00
C MET A 80 10.02 0.63 13.35
N ALA A 81 11.32 0.37 13.22
CA ALA A 81 12.38 1.32 13.51
C ALA A 81 12.41 2.48 12.52
N CYS A 82 12.37 2.19 11.22
CA CYS A 82 12.31 3.19 10.17
C CYS A 82 11.11 4.11 10.37
N ARG A 83 9.94 3.57 10.67
CA ARG A 83 8.74 4.37 10.95
C ARG A 83 8.91 5.32 12.14
N ALA A 84 9.69 4.94 13.15
CA ALA A 84 9.95 5.78 14.31
C ALA A 84 10.98 6.90 14.02
N LEU A 85 11.90 6.68 13.08
CA LEU A 85 12.97 7.61 12.73
C LEU A 85 12.66 8.51 11.52
N HIS A 86 11.86 8.03 10.57
CA HIS A 86 11.57 8.73 9.32
C HIS A 86 10.93 10.10 9.57
N GLY A 87 11.45 11.13 8.90
CA GLY A 87 11.01 12.52 9.00
C GLY A 87 11.48 13.23 10.27
N THR A 88 12.43 12.67 11.02
CA THR A 88 12.98 13.32 12.22
C THR A 88 13.83 14.51 11.80
N VAL A 89 13.57 15.69 12.37
CA VAL A 89 14.34 16.92 12.11
C VAL A 89 15.19 17.24 13.32
N ILE A 90 16.50 17.22 13.16
CA ILE A 90 17.50 17.50 14.18
C ILE A 90 17.94 18.97 13.99
N PRO A 91 17.74 19.85 14.98
CA PRO A 91 18.20 21.23 14.89
C PRO A 91 19.73 21.36 14.78
N ALA A 92 20.19 22.51 14.29
CA ALA A 92 21.60 22.83 14.17
C ALA A 92 22.34 22.68 15.51
N GLY A 93 23.43 21.91 15.51
CA GLY A 93 24.27 21.63 16.68
C GLY A 93 23.67 20.61 17.67
N GLU A 94 22.39 20.26 17.57
CA GLU A 94 21.76 19.33 18.50
C GLU A 94 22.18 17.87 18.25
N VAL A 95 22.18 17.08 19.33
CA VAL A 95 22.61 15.68 19.30
C VAL A 95 21.43 14.78 18.98
N PHE A 96 21.55 14.00 17.90
CA PHE A 96 20.72 12.83 17.67
C PHE A 96 21.16 11.69 18.59
N SER A 97 20.19 10.98 19.17
CA SER A 97 20.42 9.72 19.90
C SER A 97 19.46 8.66 19.38
N PHE A 98 20.02 7.54 18.92
CA PHE A 98 19.26 6.43 18.37
C PHE A 98 18.20 5.92 19.35
N TRP A 99 18.59 5.62 20.59
CA TRP A 99 17.66 5.11 21.59
C TRP A 99 16.72 6.16 22.16
N LYS A 100 17.10 7.44 22.21
CA LYS A 100 16.18 8.51 22.62
C LYS A 100 15.04 8.67 21.61
N GLN A 101 15.33 8.55 20.31
CA GLN A 101 14.31 8.65 19.26
C GLN A 101 13.39 7.42 19.19
N MET A 102 13.97 6.23 19.31
CA MET A 102 13.30 4.94 19.16
C MET A 102 12.55 4.47 20.43
N GLY A 103 13.17 4.67 21.59
CA GLY A 103 12.77 4.04 22.85
C GLY A 103 12.92 2.51 22.84
N ARG A 104 12.48 1.88 23.95
CA ARG A 104 12.57 0.42 24.13
C ARG A 104 11.79 -0.34 23.06
N THR A 105 12.37 -1.42 22.55
CA THR A 105 11.71 -2.41 21.68
C THR A 105 10.77 -3.29 22.50
N THR A 106 9.49 -3.32 22.16
CA THR A 106 8.48 -4.13 22.87
C THR A 106 7.51 -4.76 21.88
N ARG A 107 6.91 -5.89 22.24
CA ARG A 107 5.86 -6.54 21.45
C ARG A 107 4.67 -5.61 21.21
N GLY A 108 4.29 -4.81 22.20
CA GLY A 108 3.21 -3.82 22.09
C GLY A 108 3.49 -2.72 21.05
N LYS A 109 4.76 -2.40 20.79
CA LYS A 109 5.18 -1.51 19.70
C LYS A 109 5.33 -2.22 18.35
N GLY A 110 4.98 -3.51 18.25
CA GLY A 110 5.05 -4.29 17.01
C GLY A 110 6.40 -4.95 16.72
N TYR A 111 7.36 -4.91 17.66
CA TYR A 111 8.62 -5.63 17.51
C TYR A 111 8.43 -7.14 17.72
N VAL A 112 9.18 -7.94 16.97
CA VAL A 112 9.13 -9.40 16.98
C VAL A 112 10.52 -9.99 17.22
N VAL A 113 10.59 -11.30 17.41
CA VAL A 113 11.86 -12.01 17.50
C VAL A 113 12.50 -12.00 16.11
N GLY A 114 13.73 -11.49 16.02
CA GLY A 114 14.56 -11.48 14.83
C GLY A 114 15.99 -11.92 15.15
N ARG A 115 16.86 -11.95 14.15
CA ARG A 115 18.26 -12.35 14.33
C ARG A 115 19.06 -11.26 15.05
N GLU A 116 19.88 -11.65 16.01
CA GLU A 116 20.85 -10.78 16.69
C GLU A 116 22.21 -11.45 16.75
N LEU A 117 23.27 -10.71 16.41
CA LEU A 117 24.63 -11.15 16.66
C LEU A 117 25.02 -10.79 18.09
N ARG A 118 25.28 -11.80 18.92
CA ARG A 118 25.70 -11.62 20.31
C ARG A 118 26.86 -12.54 20.65
N GLU A 119 27.98 -11.93 21.08
CA GLU A 119 29.20 -12.65 21.47
C GLU A 119 29.66 -13.66 20.39
N GLY A 120 29.48 -13.29 19.11
CA GLY A 120 29.85 -14.12 17.98
C GLY A 120 28.91 -15.24 17.58
N CYS A 121 27.73 -15.26 18.17
CA CYS A 121 26.68 -16.20 17.81
C CYS A 121 25.44 -15.46 17.30
N MET A 122 24.86 -15.93 16.19
CA MET A 122 23.55 -15.51 15.72
C MET A 122 22.45 -16.17 16.55
N ILE A 123 21.77 -15.36 17.37
CA ILE A 123 20.72 -15.80 18.31
C ILE A 123 19.37 -15.14 18.02
N PRO A 124 18.25 -15.80 18.38
CA PRO A 124 16.93 -15.17 18.33
C PRO A 124 16.74 -14.16 19.48
N ASN A 125 16.40 -12.90 19.18
CA ASN A 125 16.04 -11.92 20.20
C ASN A 125 14.92 -10.96 19.77
N LEU A 126 14.14 -10.46 20.74
CA LEU A 126 13.12 -9.45 20.52
C LEU A 126 13.76 -8.13 20.07
N GLY A 127 13.37 -7.62 18.90
CA GLY A 127 14.01 -6.44 18.33
C GLY A 127 15.37 -6.73 17.69
N GLY A 128 15.72 -8.00 17.45
CA GLY A 128 16.94 -8.38 16.75
C GLY A 128 17.06 -7.72 15.37
N GLY A 129 18.29 -7.34 15.01
CA GLY A 129 18.67 -6.86 13.69
C GLY A 129 18.71 -5.34 13.52
N LEU A 130 18.48 -4.58 14.60
CA LEU A 130 18.57 -3.11 14.58
C LEU A 130 19.98 -2.56 14.35
N CYS A 131 21.03 -3.36 14.57
CA CYS A 131 22.40 -2.96 14.25
C CYS A 131 22.59 -2.63 12.75
N GLN A 132 21.79 -3.24 11.87
CA GLN A 132 21.82 -2.89 10.44
C GLN A 132 21.41 -1.42 10.22
N LEU A 133 20.43 -0.94 10.98
CA LEU A 133 19.96 0.44 10.91
C LEU A 133 20.95 1.42 11.51
N SER A 134 21.53 1.13 12.67
CA SER A 134 22.56 1.99 13.27
C SER A 134 23.80 2.07 12.39
N ASN A 135 24.25 0.97 11.77
CA ASN A 135 25.34 1.00 10.78
C ASN A 135 25.00 1.90 9.59
N GLY A 136 23.78 1.81 9.06
CA GLY A 136 23.31 2.66 7.95
C GLY A 136 23.26 4.15 8.31
N LEU A 137 22.78 4.48 9.51
CA LEU A 137 22.77 5.84 10.05
C LEU A 137 24.18 6.38 10.25
N TYR A 138 25.08 5.58 10.82
CA TYR A 138 26.47 5.95 11.03
C TYR A 138 27.19 6.22 9.70
N ASN A 139 27.00 5.34 8.71
CA ASN A 139 27.56 5.53 7.38
C ASN A 139 27.04 6.81 6.69
N ALA A 140 25.74 7.11 6.81
CA ALA A 140 25.18 8.36 6.31
C ALA A 140 25.74 9.59 7.07
N ALA A 141 25.90 9.49 8.38
CA ALA A 141 26.45 10.56 9.23
C ALA A 141 27.91 10.89 8.87
N LEU A 142 28.77 9.89 8.66
CA LEU A 142 30.14 10.13 8.20
C LEU A 142 30.18 10.84 6.84
N LYS A 143 29.37 10.37 5.88
CA LYS A 143 29.28 10.97 4.54
C LYS A 143 28.76 12.40 4.57
N ALA A 144 27.85 12.72 5.49
CA ALA A 144 27.30 14.07 5.68
C ALA A 144 28.27 15.02 6.38
N GLY A 145 29.36 14.54 6.97
CA GLY A 145 30.24 15.35 7.80
C GLY A 145 29.70 15.58 9.23
N CYS A 146 28.83 14.70 9.73
CA CYS A 146 28.32 14.80 11.09
C CYS A 146 29.42 14.51 12.12
N ARG A 147 29.46 15.31 13.20
CA ARG A 147 30.31 15.03 14.36
C ARG A 147 29.76 13.82 15.10
N ILE A 148 30.55 12.76 15.20
CA ILE A 148 30.19 11.56 15.96
C ILE A 148 30.43 11.82 17.44
N VAL A 149 29.37 11.75 18.24
CA VAL A 149 29.38 12.00 19.69
C VAL A 149 29.56 10.70 20.47
N GLU A 150 28.97 9.61 19.98
CA GLU A 150 29.10 8.27 20.57
C GLU A 150 28.98 7.20 19.49
N ARG A 151 29.93 6.27 19.50
CA ARG A 151 29.95 5.07 18.65
C ARG A 151 30.57 3.92 19.43
N HIS A 152 30.04 2.72 19.24
CA HIS A 152 30.63 1.48 19.74
C HIS A 152 30.77 0.48 18.58
N ALA A 153 31.95 -0.14 18.43
CA ALA A 153 32.15 -1.19 17.43
C ALA A 153 31.55 -2.53 17.89
N HIS A 154 31.27 -3.44 16.97
CA HIS A 154 30.90 -4.83 17.25
C HIS A 154 32.16 -5.59 17.65
N SER A 155 32.00 -6.57 18.54
CA SER A 155 33.10 -7.47 18.91
C SER A 155 33.45 -8.48 17.81
N GLN A 156 32.57 -8.67 16.81
CA GLN A 156 32.75 -9.57 15.67
C GLN A 156 32.06 -9.03 14.41
N VAL A 157 32.59 -9.38 13.24
CA VAL A 157 32.20 -8.81 11.94
C VAL A 157 31.51 -9.87 11.08
N VAL A 158 30.32 -9.54 10.54
CA VAL A 158 29.63 -10.37 9.55
C VAL A 158 30.16 -10.04 8.15
N ALA A 159 30.51 -11.05 7.37
CA ALA A 159 30.93 -10.90 5.98
C ALA A 159 29.89 -10.11 5.15
N GLY A 160 30.35 -9.18 4.31
CA GLY A 160 29.48 -8.34 3.47
C GLY A 160 28.69 -7.24 4.21
N SER A 161 28.86 -7.09 5.53
CA SER A 161 28.26 -5.99 6.29
C SER A 161 29.13 -4.73 6.27
N LEU A 162 28.56 -3.57 6.59
CA LEU A 162 29.32 -2.31 6.76
C LEU A 162 30.41 -2.42 7.84
N ALA A 163 30.31 -3.38 8.76
CA ALA A 163 31.35 -3.66 9.74
C ALA A 163 32.65 -4.17 9.11
N ALA A 164 32.58 -4.85 7.96
CA ALA A 164 33.77 -5.34 7.25
C ALA A 164 34.69 -4.23 6.74
N VAL A 165 34.17 -3.00 6.63
CA VAL A 165 34.93 -1.82 6.18
C VAL A 165 35.06 -0.75 7.29
N GLY A 166 34.97 -1.15 8.56
CA GLY A 166 35.13 -0.26 9.71
C GLY A 166 33.98 0.74 9.90
N ARG A 167 32.83 0.52 9.27
CA ARG A 167 31.63 1.39 9.32
C ARG A 167 30.52 0.80 10.17
N ASP A 168 30.86 0.31 11.36
CA ASP A 168 29.91 -0.28 12.29
C ASP A 168 29.60 0.59 13.51
N ALA A 169 28.35 0.50 13.95
CA ALA A 169 27.82 1.09 15.16
C ALA A 169 26.88 0.08 15.82
N THR A 170 27.34 -0.57 16.88
CA THR A 170 26.52 -1.43 17.73
C THR A 170 25.56 -0.59 18.56
N VAL A 171 24.35 -1.09 18.78
CA VAL A 171 23.38 -0.47 19.71
C VAL A 171 22.78 -1.53 20.62
N PHE A 172 22.64 -1.21 21.91
CA PHE A 172 22.01 -2.06 22.91
C PHE A 172 21.18 -1.23 23.88
N TRP A 173 19.90 -1.59 24.03
CA TRP A 173 18.97 -0.82 24.83
C TRP A 173 19.38 -0.80 26.33
N ASN A 174 19.54 0.35 26.99
CA ASN A 174 19.64 1.73 26.48
C ASN A 174 21.02 2.34 26.78
N TYR A 175 22.06 1.52 26.97
CA TYR A 175 23.38 1.96 27.45
C TYR A 175 24.49 1.92 26.39
N VAL A 176 24.23 1.33 25.22
CA VAL A 176 25.10 1.39 24.03
C VAL A 176 24.30 2.07 22.93
N ASP A 177 24.71 3.25 22.50
CA ASP A 177 23.93 4.13 21.63
C ASP A 177 24.77 4.62 20.44
N LEU A 178 24.08 5.12 19.41
CA LEU A 178 24.71 5.88 18.34
C LEU A 178 24.27 7.33 18.50
N ARG A 179 25.23 8.23 18.67
CA ARG A 179 24.98 9.67 18.77
C ARG A 179 25.85 10.45 17.80
N PHE A 180 25.24 11.43 17.15
CA PHE A 180 25.93 12.37 16.28
C PHE A 180 25.21 13.72 16.29
N SER A 181 25.92 14.78 15.94
CA SER A 181 25.35 16.10 15.70
C SER A 181 25.80 16.63 14.34
N TYR A 182 25.03 17.58 13.82
CA TYR A 182 25.33 18.25 12.56
C TYR A 182 25.32 19.77 12.78
N HIS A 183 26.16 20.50 12.06
CA HIS A 183 26.32 21.94 12.28
C HIS A 183 25.10 22.76 11.82
N ALA A 184 24.30 22.23 10.89
CA ALA A 184 23.05 22.81 10.41
C ALA A 184 21.84 21.93 10.76
N ALA A 185 20.63 22.39 10.42
CA ALA A 185 19.41 21.58 10.59
C ALA A 185 19.42 20.39 9.62
N LEU A 186 19.09 19.21 10.13
CA LEU A 186 19.21 17.94 9.42
C LEU A 186 17.92 17.13 9.48
N ARG A 187 17.38 16.73 8.35
CA ARG A 187 16.26 15.78 8.27
C ARG A 187 16.78 14.37 8.01
N LEU A 188 16.32 13.43 8.83
CA LEU A 188 16.55 12.00 8.70
C LEU A 188 15.36 11.31 8.05
N GLU A 189 15.60 10.65 6.92
CA GLU A 189 14.63 9.77 6.27
C GLU A 189 15.14 8.33 6.29
N ALA A 190 14.33 7.44 6.89
CA ALA A 190 14.59 6.01 6.93
C ALA A 190 13.43 5.26 6.29
N SER A 191 13.70 4.41 5.29
CA SER A 191 12.67 3.68 4.57
C SER A 191 13.16 2.31 4.13
N LEU A 192 12.21 1.42 3.82
CA LEU A 192 12.49 0.08 3.30
C LEU A 192 11.87 -0.04 1.91
N SER A 193 12.69 -0.43 0.93
CA SER A 193 12.20 -1.00 -0.33
C SER A 193 11.96 -2.50 -0.18
N LYS A 194 11.63 -3.20 -1.26
CA LYS A 194 11.53 -4.68 -1.29
C LYS A 194 12.82 -5.35 -0.75
N ASN A 195 13.97 -4.85 -1.17
CA ASN A 195 15.26 -5.53 -0.98
C ASN A 195 16.28 -4.75 -0.15
N HIS A 196 16.06 -3.47 0.12
CA HIS A 196 17.07 -2.60 0.75
C HIS A 196 16.47 -1.72 1.85
N LEU A 197 17.26 -1.53 2.90
CA LEU A 197 17.11 -0.45 3.88
C LEU A 197 17.82 0.79 3.35
N HIS A 198 17.09 1.91 3.28
CA HIS A 198 17.58 3.19 2.79
C HIS A 198 17.59 4.22 3.91
N ILE A 199 18.67 4.98 3.99
CA ILE A 199 18.86 6.13 4.88
C ILE A 199 19.26 7.32 4.03
N ARG A 200 18.58 8.44 4.19
CA ARG A 200 18.90 9.72 3.54
C ARG A 200 18.92 10.83 4.58
N PHE A 201 19.92 11.69 4.45
CA PHE A 201 20.07 12.92 5.23
C PHE A 201 19.85 14.10 4.30
N LEU A 202 18.91 14.99 4.65
CA LEU A 202 18.56 16.18 3.87
C LEU A 202 18.87 17.43 4.70
N SER A 203 19.46 18.44 4.06
CA SER A 203 19.88 19.71 4.68
C SER A 203 20.09 20.75 3.60
N GLU A 204 19.88 22.03 3.91
CA GLU A 204 20.20 23.15 3.00
C GLU A 204 21.70 23.40 2.87
N GLN A 205 22.47 23.00 3.89
CA GLN A 205 23.93 23.13 3.93
C GLN A 205 24.57 21.75 3.82
N SER A 206 25.60 21.66 2.97
CA SER A 206 26.44 20.47 2.82
C SER A 206 27.67 20.58 3.71
N GLY A 207 28.07 19.48 4.34
CA GLY A 207 29.32 19.39 5.09
C GLY A 207 30.37 18.62 4.29
N ASP A 208 31.64 18.82 4.63
CA ASP A 208 32.72 17.99 4.09
C ASP A 208 32.63 16.58 4.70
N ALA A 209 32.70 15.56 3.84
CA ALA A 209 32.68 14.18 4.29
C ALA A 209 33.83 13.92 5.26
N MET A 210 33.52 13.36 6.44
CA MET A 210 34.56 12.97 7.38
C MET A 210 35.25 11.69 6.88
N ALA A 211 36.58 11.71 6.85
CA ALA A 211 37.35 10.50 6.62
C ALA A 211 37.02 9.45 7.71
N PRO A 212 36.82 8.17 7.36
CA PRO A 212 36.68 7.13 8.35
C PRO A 212 37.93 7.10 9.24
N ASP A 213 37.75 6.87 10.54
CA ASP A 213 38.86 6.70 11.49
C ASP A 213 39.86 5.68 10.93
N SER A 214 41.09 6.13 10.68
CA SER A 214 42.19 5.32 10.15
C SER A 214 42.72 4.28 11.14
N GLY A 215 42.10 4.16 12.33
CA GLY A 215 42.49 3.28 13.42
C GLY A 215 41.80 1.91 13.45
N SER A 216 40.83 1.61 12.59
CA SER A 216 40.22 0.27 12.54
C SER A 216 40.83 -0.58 11.41
N SER A 217 41.84 -1.38 11.74
CA SER A 217 42.32 -2.46 10.86
C SER A 217 41.12 -3.34 10.45
N PRO A 218 41.05 -3.83 9.20
CA PRO A 218 40.06 -4.81 8.79
C PRO A 218 40.09 -5.97 9.78
N GLN A 219 39.01 -6.14 10.55
CA GLN A 219 38.90 -7.27 11.46
C GLN A 219 38.84 -8.55 10.61
N PRO A 220 39.54 -9.63 11.00
CA PRO A 220 39.43 -10.92 10.31
C PRO A 220 37.95 -11.30 10.18
N ILE A 221 37.54 -11.69 8.99
CA ILE A 221 36.21 -12.26 8.76
C ILE A 221 36.23 -13.65 9.41
N GLU A 222 35.83 -13.73 10.68
CA GLU A 222 35.63 -15.01 11.36
C GLU A 222 34.28 -15.61 10.95
N GLU A 223 34.22 -16.94 10.80
CA GLU A 223 32.95 -17.65 10.68
C GLU A 223 32.11 -17.42 11.94
N VAL A 224 31.01 -16.70 11.77
CA VAL A 224 30.05 -16.43 12.83
C VAL A 224 29.26 -17.71 13.10
N GLY A 225 29.34 -18.22 14.32
CA GLY A 225 28.53 -19.36 14.73
C GLY A 225 27.04 -19.01 14.72
N ASN A 226 26.17 -19.97 14.41
CA ASN A 226 24.72 -19.76 14.50
C ASN A 226 24.09 -20.82 15.41
N CYS A 227 22.95 -20.49 16.01
CA CYS A 227 22.24 -21.45 16.87
C CYS A 227 21.80 -22.73 16.14
N PHE A 228 21.83 -22.75 14.81
CA PHE A 228 21.43 -23.89 13.99
C PHE A 228 22.60 -24.80 13.59
N SER A 229 23.85 -24.35 13.76
CA SER A 229 25.07 -25.05 13.35
C SER A 229 25.80 -25.70 14.52
N CYS A 230 25.58 -25.24 15.75
CA CYS A 230 26.26 -25.81 16.93
C CYS A 230 25.59 -27.06 17.50
N ASN A 231 24.36 -27.40 17.05
CA ASN A 231 23.56 -28.56 17.48
C ASN A 231 23.39 -28.75 19.01
N VAL A 232 23.60 -27.68 19.80
CA VAL A 232 23.47 -27.74 21.27
C VAL A 232 22.01 -27.48 21.68
N GLY A 233 21.25 -28.55 21.90
CA GLY A 233 19.86 -28.49 22.36
C GLY A 233 19.66 -27.96 23.78
N GLY A 234 20.68 -28.06 24.64
CA GLY A 234 20.63 -27.59 26.04
C GLY A 234 21.00 -26.11 26.26
N CYS A 235 21.34 -25.37 25.20
CA CYS A 235 21.75 -23.98 25.31
C CYS A 235 20.55 -23.08 25.58
N PHE A 236 20.54 -22.33 26.69
CA PHE A 236 19.42 -21.42 27.00
C PHE A 236 19.26 -20.25 26.01
N ARG A 237 20.27 -19.99 25.16
CA ARG A 237 20.22 -19.01 24.07
C ARG A 237 19.55 -19.59 22.82
N ASN A 238 19.51 -20.92 22.71
CA ASN A 238 18.72 -21.64 21.72
C ASN A 238 17.26 -21.62 22.20
N ALA A 239 16.48 -20.67 21.72
CA ALA A 239 15.05 -20.71 21.94
C ALA A 239 14.48 -21.81 21.03
N PRO A 240 13.79 -22.84 21.55
CA PRO A 240 13.15 -23.84 20.71
C PRO A 240 12.15 -23.13 19.80
N GLN A 241 12.49 -23.01 18.52
CA GLN A 241 11.51 -22.68 17.51
C GLN A 241 10.77 -23.97 17.17
N ASP A 242 9.44 -23.90 17.11
CA ASP A 242 8.63 -24.95 16.48
C ASP A 242 9.15 -25.14 15.05
N ALA A 243 10.01 -26.13 14.82
CA ALA A 243 10.52 -26.48 13.50
C ALA A 243 9.36 -26.81 12.51
N THR A 244 8.18 -27.11 13.05
CA THR A 244 6.93 -27.37 12.32
C THR A 244 6.22 -26.12 11.78
N LYS A 245 6.73 -24.90 12.01
CA LYS A 245 6.12 -23.63 11.56
C LYS A 245 7.04 -22.75 10.71
N GLN A 246 8.08 -23.32 10.09
CA GLN A 246 8.93 -22.63 9.13
C GLN A 246 8.18 -22.51 7.79
N ASP A 247 7.53 -21.38 7.56
CA ASP A 247 6.73 -21.16 6.36
C ASP A 247 6.75 -19.67 6.00
N LEU A 248 7.77 -19.29 5.23
CA LEU A 248 7.95 -17.96 4.65
C LEU A 248 7.61 -18.04 3.18
N GLY A 249 6.84 -17.05 2.71
CA GLY A 249 6.30 -17.08 1.35
C GLY A 249 4.80 -16.84 1.29
N ARG A 250 4.11 -16.84 2.44
CA ARG A 250 2.67 -16.62 2.52
C ARG A 250 2.25 -15.33 1.86
N THR A 251 1.15 -15.39 1.11
CA THR A 251 0.48 -14.20 0.57
C THR A 251 -0.60 -13.73 1.52
N ALA A 252 -0.70 -12.41 1.73
CA ALA A 252 -1.90 -11.83 2.32
C ALA A 252 -2.68 -11.03 1.26
N VAL A 253 -3.94 -11.40 1.08
CA VAL A 253 -4.87 -10.75 0.15
C VAL A 253 -5.76 -9.79 0.94
N LEU A 254 -5.61 -8.49 0.70
CA LEU A 254 -6.26 -7.40 1.40
C LEU A 254 -7.37 -6.82 0.51
N LEU A 255 -8.60 -7.28 0.72
CA LEU A 255 -9.73 -6.99 -0.16
C LEU A 255 -10.66 -5.94 0.46
N ASP A 256 -11.28 -5.14 -0.40
CA ASP A 256 -12.45 -4.32 -0.09
C ASP A 256 -13.67 -4.80 -0.91
N SER A 257 -14.11 -4.01 -1.90
CA SER A 257 -15.30 -4.27 -2.70
C SER A 257 -15.12 -5.47 -3.63
N TYR A 258 -16.16 -6.28 -3.77
CA TYR A 258 -16.16 -7.52 -4.55
C TYR A 258 -15.97 -7.28 -6.05
N VAL A 259 -15.02 -8.02 -6.63
CA VAL A 259 -14.71 -8.01 -8.07
C VAL A 259 -14.84 -9.44 -8.62
N PRO A 260 -15.89 -9.77 -9.41
CA PRO A 260 -16.10 -11.09 -10.00
C PRO A 260 -14.89 -11.65 -10.76
N GLU A 261 -14.22 -10.80 -11.53
CA GLU A 261 -13.07 -11.18 -12.37
C GLU A 261 -11.90 -11.64 -11.50
N PHE A 262 -11.65 -10.91 -10.42
CA PHE A 262 -10.60 -11.29 -9.48
C PHE A 262 -11.00 -12.51 -8.64
N GLN A 263 -12.30 -12.71 -8.35
CA GLN A 263 -12.77 -13.94 -7.71
C GLN A 263 -12.47 -15.18 -8.58
N GLN A 264 -12.66 -15.11 -9.89
CA GLN A 264 -12.31 -16.22 -10.79
C GLN A 264 -10.80 -16.54 -10.73
N TRP A 265 -9.97 -15.49 -10.69
CA TRP A 265 -8.52 -15.67 -10.52
C TRP A 265 -8.17 -16.28 -9.16
N LEU A 266 -8.77 -15.80 -8.06
CA LEU A 266 -8.55 -16.34 -6.72
C LEU A 266 -8.91 -17.82 -6.61
N ASN A 267 -9.94 -18.28 -7.33
CA ASN A 267 -10.36 -19.68 -7.32
C ASN A 267 -9.25 -20.65 -7.75
N THR A 268 -8.29 -20.20 -8.56
CA THR A 268 -7.21 -21.05 -9.09
C THR A 268 -5.83 -20.71 -8.53
N HIS A 269 -5.68 -19.60 -7.79
CA HIS A 269 -4.38 -19.11 -7.34
C HIS A 269 -4.25 -18.99 -5.81
N LEU A 270 -5.35 -19.01 -5.05
CA LEU A 270 -5.29 -18.93 -3.59
C LEU A 270 -4.79 -20.25 -3.01
N GLN A 271 -3.81 -20.18 -2.11
CA GLN A 271 -3.23 -21.34 -1.42
C GLN A 271 -3.76 -21.46 0.02
N ALA A 272 -3.67 -22.66 0.60
CA ALA A 272 -4.27 -22.96 1.91
C ALA A 272 -3.66 -22.16 3.09
N ASP A 273 -2.38 -21.80 2.96
CA ASP A 273 -1.57 -21.06 3.93
C ASP A 273 -1.68 -19.53 3.81
N ASP A 274 -2.28 -19.05 2.72
CA ASP A 274 -2.56 -17.64 2.49
C ASP A 274 -3.47 -17.03 3.58
N ARG A 275 -3.56 -15.71 3.58
CA ARG A 275 -4.41 -14.97 4.52
C ARG A 275 -5.28 -14.01 3.76
N VAL A 276 -6.60 -14.17 3.86
CA VAL A 276 -7.54 -13.24 3.23
C VAL A 276 -8.16 -12.33 4.28
N LEU A 277 -8.04 -11.02 4.08
CA LEU A 277 -8.60 -9.98 4.91
C LEU A 277 -9.72 -9.28 4.14
N CYS A 278 -10.94 -9.38 4.65
CA CYS A 278 -12.14 -8.85 4.03
C CYS A 278 -12.89 -7.88 4.97
N PRO A 279 -13.74 -6.98 4.46
CA PRO A 279 -14.44 -6.03 5.32
C PRO A 279 -15.42 -6.72 6.26
N ILE A 280 -16.19 -7.69 5.76
CA ILE A 280 -17.24 -8.37 6.51
C ILE A 280 -17.55 -9.75 5.92
N ASN A 281 -18.09 -10.66 6.72
CA ASN A 281 -18.60 -11.93 6.22
C ASN A 281 -19.95 -11.70 5.49
N ALA A 282 -19.91 -11.68 4.16
CA ALA A 282 -21.08 -11.37 3.35
C ALA A 282 -22.25 -12.34 3.53
N ARG A 283 -21.98 -13.64 3.75
CA ARG A 283 -23.04 -14.64 3.97
C ARG A 283 -23.79 -14.37 5.27
N ARG A 284 -23.07 -14.05 6.36
CA ARG A 284 -23.66 -13.76 7.67
C ARG A 284 -24.44 -12.44 7.69
N TYR A 285 -23.93 -11.42 6.99
CA TYR A 285 -24.48 -10.04 7.07
C TYR A 285 -25.26 -9.61 5.81
N ARG A 286 -25.53 -10.53 4.87
CA ARG A 286 -26.22 -10.26 3.59
C ARG A 286 -25.65 -9.05 2.86
N ALA A 287 -24.32 -9.00 2.74
CA ALA A 287 -23.60 -7.85 2.19
C ALA A 287 -23.04 -8.16 0.79
N PRO A 288 -23.81 -7.99 -0.30
CA PRO A 288 -23.41 -8.41 -1.64
C PRO A 288 -22.17 -7.67 -2.17
N ALA A 289 -21.91 -6.46 -1.69
CA ALA A 289 -20.70 -5.69 -2.02
C ALA A 289 -19.40 -6.37 -1.55
N TYR A 290 -19.47 -7.36 -0.65
CA TYR A 290 -18.31 -8.03 -0.06
C TYR A 290 -18.35 -9.56 -0.23
N ARG A 291 -19.05 -10.06 -1.25
CA ARG A 291 -19.36 -11.49 -1.47
C ARG A 291 -18.19 -12.38 -1.90
N TRP A 292 -16.98 -12.05 -1.46
CA TRP A 292 -15.78 -12.85 -1.66
C TRP A 292 -16.00 -14.28 -1.15
N LYS A 293 -15.69 -15.25 -2.00
CA LYS A 293 -15.77 -16.68 -1.71
C LYS A 293 -14.38 -17.21 -1.38
N ASN A 294 -14.34 -18.17 -0.48
CA ASN A 294 -13.15 -18.89 -0.13
C ASN A 294 -13.11 -20.21 -0.91
N PRO A 295 -12.31 -20.32 -1.98
CA PRO A 295 -12.22 -21.54 -2.77
C PRO A 295 -11.49 -22.68 -2.04
N THR A 296 -10.73 -22.35 -1.00
CA THR A 296 -9.85 -23.24 -0.24
C THR A 296 -10.21 -23.23 1.25
N ALA A 297 -9.48 -23.97 2.08
CA ALA A 297 -9.59 -23.89 3.55
C ALA A 297 -8.91 -22.64 4.16
N THR A 298 -8.55 -21.66 3.33
CA THR A 298 -7.74 -20.49 3.71
C THR A 298 -8.47 -19.62 4.74
N PRO A 299 -7.85 -19.20 5.85
CA PRO A 299 -8.55 -18.50 6.91
C PRO A 299 -8.89 -17.04 6.53
N PHE A 300 -10.19 -16.74 6.44
CA PHE A 300 -10.70 -15.38 6.26
C PHE A 300 -10.75 -14.62 7.59
N ARG A 301 -10.31 -13.37 7.59
CA ARG A 301 -10.40 -12.45 8.74
C ARG A 301 -11.17 -11.20 8.35
N TYR A 302 -11.99 -10.69 9.28
CA TYR A 302 -12.97 -9.65 8.97
C TYR A 302 -12.77 -8.35 9.78
N ALA A 303 -13.05 -7.20 9.17
CA ALA A 303 -13.13 -5.89 9.85
C ALA A 303 -14.57 -5.49 10.16
N THR A 304 -15.40 -6.46 10.58
CA THR A 304 -16.87 -6.35 10.68
C THR A 304 -17.38 -5.07 11.35
N ALA A 305 -16.90 -4.74 12.55
CA ALA A 305 -17.38 -3.57 13.29
C ALA A 305 -17.13 -2.25 12.53
N LEU A 306 -15.94 -2.11 11.93
CA LEU A 306 -15.61 -0.94 11.10
C LEU A 306 -16.50 -0.88 9.85
N THR A 307 -16.76 -2.02 9.21
CA THR A 307 -17.58 -2.11 7.99
C THR A 307 -19.06 -1.82 8.26
N LEU A 308 -19.58 -2.22 9.42
CA LEU A 308 -20.93 -1.86 9.84
C LEU A 308 -21.04 -0.35 10.10
N LEU A 309 -20.05 0.24 10.77
CA LEU A 309 -19.99 1.69 10.98
C LEU A 309 -19.88 2.46 9.65
N ARG A 310 -19.08 1.97 8.69
CA ARG A 310 -18.98 2.50 7.32
C ARG A 310 -20.37 2.48 6.66
N SER A 311 -21.02 1.32 6.64
CA SER A 311 -22.35 1.15 6.05
C SER A 311 -23.39 2.08 6.67
N LEU A 312 -23.39 2.25 7.99
CA LEU A 312 -24.31 3.15 8.67
C LEU A 312 -24.06 4.62 8.32
N ARG A 313 -22.81 5.08 8.36
CA ARG A 313 -22.47 6.49 8.03
C ARG A 313 -22.80 6.84 6.58
N LEU A 314 -22.48 5.96 5.63
CA LEU A 314 -22.72 6.24 4.21
C LEU A 314 -24.23 6.35 3.88
N ARG A 315 -25.11 5.68 4.61
CA ARG A 315 -26.58 5.79 4.43
C ARG A 315 -27.10 7.21 4.69
N PHE A 316 -26.46 7.96 5.58
CA PHE A 316 -26.87 9.32 5.93
C PHE A 316 -26.26 10.40 5.03
N LEU A 317 -25.40 10.03 4.07
CA LEU A 317 -24.62 10.98 3.25
C LEU A 317 -24.88 10.84 1.75
N SER A 318 -25.87 10.04 1.35
CA SER A 318 -26.12 9.69 -0.06
C SER A 318 -26.43 10.89 -0.98
N GLN A 319 -26.87 12.02 -0.41
CA GLN A 319 -27.24 13.23 -1.17
C GLN A 319 -26.12 14.29 -1.25
N ASN A 320 -24.97 14.10 -0.60
CA ASN A 320 -23.86 15.06 -0.63
C ASN A 320 -22.57 14.38 -1.13
N GLY A 321 -22.30 14.49 -2.43
CA GLY A 321 -21.23 13.77 -3.12
C GLY A 321 -19.84 14.01 -2.52
N GLY A 322 -19.49 15.27 -2.24
CA GLY A 322 -18.21 15.62 -1.61
C GLY A 322 -18.07 15.09 -0.17
N ALA A 323 -19.14 15.13 0.65
CA ALA A 323 -19.12 14.56 2.00
C ALA A 323 -19.04 13.03 1.98
N LEU A 324 -19.73 12.39 1.04
CA LEU A 324 -19.69 10.95 0.82
C LEU A 324 -18.28 10.48 0.48
N GLN A 325 -17.61 11.16 -0.46
CA GLN A 325 -16.25 10.84 -0.86
C GLN A 325 -15.25 10.96 0.29
N ARG A 326 -15.24 12.08 1.00
CA ARG A 326 -14.34 12.27 2.16
C ARG A 326 -14.54 11.15 3.18
N THR A 327 -15.79 10.79 3.45
CA THR A 327 -16.13 9.69 4.37
C THR A 327 -15.62 8.34 3.87
N LEU A 328 -15.76 8.04 2.57
CA LEU A 328 -15.21 6.82 1.98
C LEU A 328 -13.69 6.72 2.18
N MET A 329 -12.96 7.79 1.88
CA MET A 329 -11.49 7.84 2.03
C MET A 329 -11.06 7.69 3.49
N GLU A 330 -11.77 8.30 4.45
CA GLU A 330 -11.52 8.07 5.87
C GLU A 330 -11.68 6.58 6.26
N PHE A 331 -12.71 5.91 5.74
CA PHE A 331 -12.92 4.50 6.02
C PHE A 331 -11.89 3.60 5.34
N ASP A 332 -11.43 3.97 4.14
CA ASP A 332 -10.33 3.28 3.45
C ASP A 332 -9.05 3.36 4.29
N GLN A 333 -8.72 4.53 4.83
CA GLN A 333 -7.59 4.70 5.77
C GLN A 333 -7.74 3.85 7.03
N LYS A 334 -8.92 3.86 7.66
CA LYS A 334 -9.20 3.06 8.87
C LYS A 334 -9.15 1.56 8.59
N LEU A 335 -9.61 1.13 7.42
CA LEU A 335 -9.60 -0.27 6.99
C LEU A 335 -8.16 -0.73 6.73
N ALA A 336 -7.38 0.05 5.98
CA ALA A 336 -5.95 -0.19 5.77
C ALA A 336 -5.18 -0.31 7.09
N ALA A 337 -5.41 0.60 8.05
CA ALA A 337 -4.78 0.54 9.37
C ALA A 337 -5.22 -0.68 10.20
N THR A 338 -6.44 -1.18 10.00
CA THR A 338 -6.95 -2.39 10.65
C THR A 338 -6.32 -3.64 10.05
N TYR A 339 -6.19 -3.69 8.72
CA TYR A 339 -5.52 -4.78 8.02
C TYR A 339 -4.02 -4.81 8.34
N ALA A 340 -3.34 -3.68 8.31
CA ALA A 340 -1.92 -3.54 8.64
C ALA A 340 -1.54 -4.20 9.97
N ARG A 341 -2.38 -4.05 11.01
CA ARG A 341 -2.18 -4.65 12.33
C ARG A 341 -2.34 -6.18 12.36
N ARG A 342 -2.92 -6.78 11.32
CA ARG A 342 -3.20 -8.21 11.21
C ARG A 342 -2.29 -8.93 10.22
N ILE A 343 -1.44 -8.21 9.50
CA ILE A 343 -0.42 -8.78 8.61
C ILE A 343 0.66 -9.38 9.48
N ASP A 344 0.89 -10.69 9.33
CA ASP A 344 1.99 -11.38 10.00
C ASP A 344 3.34 -10.95 9.41
N PHE A 345 4.40 -10.94 10.22
CA PHE A 345 5.73 -10.55 9.73
C PHE A 345 6.30 -11.53 8.69
N ARG A 346 5.82 -12.78 8.68
CA ARG A 346 6.22 -13.83 7.73
C ARG A 346 5.56 -13.70 6.36
N VAL A 347 4.54 -12.87 6.22
CA VAL A 347 3.94 -12.53 4.93
C VAL A 347 4.98 -11.74 4.14
N THR A 348 5.43 -12.28 3.01
CA THR A 348 6.44 -11.64 2.13
C THR A 348 5.82 -11.08 0.85
N HIS A 349 4.61 -11.51 0.50
CA HIS A 349 3.85 -11.00 -0.64
C HIS A 349 2.46 -10.49 -0.21
N LEU A 350 2.01 -9.39 -0.79
CA LEU A 350 0.68 -8.81 -0.56
C LEU A 350 -0.07 -8.67 -1.87
N ILE A 351 -1.38 -8.88 -1.86
CA ILE A 351 -2.26 -8.44 -2.95
C ILE A 351 -3.27 -7.48 -2.36
N VAL A 352 -3.36 -6.25 -2.85
CA VAL A 352 -4.12 -5.19 -2.18
C VAL A 352 -5.13 -4.52 -3.10
N SER A 353 -6.35 -4.27 -2.62
CA SER A 353 -7.29 -3.38 -3.30
C SER A 353 -6.70 -1.96 -3.39
N GLN A 354 -6.77 -1.35 -4.58
CA GLN A 354 -6.15 -0.07 -4.91
C GLN A 354 -6.49 1.06 -3.92
N ASN A 355 -7.74 1.15 -3.44
CA ASN A 355 -8.15 2.19 -2.48
C ASN A 355 -7.40 2.12 -1.13
N LEU A 356 -6.88 0.95 -0.76
CA LEU A 356 -6.12 0.76 0.48
C LEU A 356 -4.62 1.06 0.30
N LEU A 357 -4.13 1.03 -0.94
CA LEU A 357 -2.72 1.12 -1.29
C LEU A 357 -2.01 2.35 -0.72
N PRO A 358 -2.47 3.61 -0.94
CA PRO A 358 -1.74 4.78 -0.45
C PRO A 358 -1.64 4.82 1.08
N HIS A 359 -2.67 4.32 1.78
CA HIS A 359 -2.68 4.26 3.24
C HIS A 359 -1.74 3.18 3.77
N LEU A 360 -1.68 2.00 3.13
CA LEU A 360 -0.73 0.95 3.47
C LEU A 360 0.71 1.37 3.18
N TRP A 361 0.94 2.09 2.08
CA TRP A 361 2.23 2.68 1.73
C TRP A 361 2.72 3.64 2.82
N ARG A 362 1.89 4.62 3.21
CA ARG A 362 2.18 5.56 4.33
C ARG A 362 2.45 4.87 5.66
N LEU A 363 1.80 3.74 5.93
CA LEU A 363 2.05 2.95 7.14
C LEU A 363 3.38 2.18 7.09
N GLY A 364 4.06 2.16 5.94
CA GLY A 364 5.34 1.49 5.71
C GLY A 364 5.22 -0.03 5.63
N VAL A 365 4.01 -0.60 5.51
CA VAL A 365 3.81 -2.06 5.59
C VAL A 365 4.36 -2.79 4.37
N MET A 366 4.57 -2.10 3.24
CA MET A 366 5.13 -2.70 2.03
C MET A 366 6.65 -2.94 2.16
N GLY A 367 7.32 -2.28 3.09
CA GLY A 367 8.78 -2.36 3.25
C GLY A 367 9.26 -3.79 3.46
N GLY A 368 10.19 -4.25 2.62
CA GLY A 368 10.66 -5.64 2.64
C GLY A 368 9.64 -6.67 2.13
N ARG A 369 8.60 -6.25 1.38
CA ARG A 369 7.63 -7.16 0.76
C ARG A 369 7.51 -6.88 -0.73
N THR A 370 7.06 -7.87 -1.47
CA THR A 370 6.50 -7.66 -2.80
C THR A 370 5.01 -7.41 -2.67
N PHE A 371 4.41 -6.73 -3.65
CA PHE A 371 2.96 -6.61 -3.68
C PHE A 371 2.41 -6.45 -5.09
N ASP A 372 1.21 -6.96 -5.27
CA ASP A 372 0.36 -6.77 -6.43
C ASP A 372 -0.85 -5.90 -6.05
N VAL A 373 -1.44 -5.22 -7.02
CA VAL A 373 -2.57 -4.30 -6.81
C VAL A 373 -3.77 -4.76 -7.61
N LEU A 374 -4.93 -4.92 -6.96
CA LEU A 374 -6.22 -5.04 -7.63
C LEU A 374 -6.77 -3.64 -7.90
N ALA A 375 -6.62 -3.20 -9.14
CA ALA A 375 -7.08 -1.90 -9.61
C ALA A 375 -8.47 -1.97 -10.23
N THR A 376 -9.40 -1.22 -9.65
CA THR A 376 -10.78 -1.13 -10.12
C THR A 376 -11.13 0.25 -10.66
N ARG A 377 -10.25 1.24 -10.53
CA ARG A 377 -10.44 2.60 -11.00
C ARG A 377 -9.16 3.21 -11.55
N TYR A 378 -9.30 4.32 -12.27
CA TYR A 378 -8.17 5.15 -12.68
C TYR A 378 -7.39 5.64 -11.44
N PRO A 379 -6.07 5.91 -11.56
CA PRO A 379 -5.31 6.57 -10.50
C PRO A 379 -5.97 7.89 -10.06
N LEU A 380 -5.81 8.30 -8.80
CA LEU A 380 -6.49 9.47 -8.22
C LEU A 380 -6.21 10.75 -9.02
N GLY A 381 -4.95 10.96 -9.42
CA GLY A 381 -4.55 12.10 -10.24
C GLY A 381 -5.23 12.12 -11.62
N GLU A 382 -5.39 10.95 -12.25
CA GLU A 382 -6.06 10.80 -13.54
C GLU A 382 -7.56 11.08 -13.44
N ILE A 383 -8.21 10.59 -12.37
CA ILE A 383 -9.63 10.90 -12.08
C ILE A 383 -9.81 12.42 -11.94
N GLN A 384 -8.94 13.07 -11.16
CA GLN A 384 -9.02 14.50 -10.94
C GLN A 384 -8.79 15.30 -12.23
N SER A 385 -7.81 14.91 -13.04
CA SER A 385 -7.56 15.50 -14.36
C SER A 385 -8.80 15.43 -15.26
N ARG A 386 -9.39 14.24 -15.41
CA ARG A 386 -10.60 14.03 -16.23
C ARG A 386 -11.78 14.86 -15.77
N LEU A 387 -12.05 14.89 -14.47
CA LEU A 387 -13.17 15.66 -13.92
C LEU A 387 -12.94 17.17 -14.03
N ASN A 388 -11.70 17.64 -13.92
CA ASN A 388 -11.37 19.05 -14.15
C ASN A 388 -11.62 19.44 -15.60
N SER A 389 -11.18 18.63 -16.57
CA SER A 389 -11.45 18.86 -17.99
C SER A 389 -12.95 18.87 -18.30
N ALA A 390 -13.72 17.95 -17.70
CA ALA A 390 -15.16 17.93 -17.82
C ALA A 390 -15.82 19.17 -17.19
N HIS A 391 -15.34 19.62 -16.03
CA HIS A 391 -15.86 20.80 -15.35
C HIS A 391 -15.62 22.10 -16.14
N ILE A 392 -14.50 22.21 -16.87
CA ILE A 392 -14.25 23.34 -17.78
C ILE A 392 -15.31 23.39 -18.88
N LYS A 393 -15.69 22.24 -19.46
CA LYS A 393 -16.74 22.14 -20.48
C LYS A 393 -18.13 22.42 -19.89
N HIS A 394 -18.39 21.94 -18.67
CA HIS A 394 -19.70 21.99 -18.00
C HIS A 394 -19.62 22.66 -16.63
N ALA A 395 -19.32 23.96 -16.61
CA ALA A 395 -19.15 24.73 -15.37
C ALA A 395 -20.42 24.76 -14.49
N ARG A 396 -21.60 24.53 -15.10
CA ARG A 396 -22.90 24.44 -14.41
C ARG A 396 -23.09 23.16 -13.58
N SER A 397 -22.24 22.14 -13.76
CA SER A 397 -22.37 20.88 -13.03
C SER A 397 -22.08 21.05 -11.55
N SER A 398 -22.99 20.55 -10.71
CA SER A 398 -22.83 20.56 -9.26
C SER A 398 -21.91 19.44 -8.76
N THR A 399 -21.72 18.35 -9.52
CA THR A 399 -20.97 17.16 -9.04
C THR A 399 -19.60 16.96 -9.65
N LEU A 400 -19.28 17.60 -10.78
CA LEU A 400 -17.94 17.47 -11.40
C LEU A 400 -16.80 18.01 -10.51
N ASN A 401 -17.12 18.92 -9.60
CA ASN A 401 -16.18 19.50 -8.62
C ASN A 401 -16.16 18.74 -7.28
N ASP A 402 -17.04 17.75 -7.05
CA ASP A 402 -17.14 17.03 -5.77
C ASP A 402 -15.90 16.21 -5.45
N PHE A 403 -15.22 15.72 -6.49
CA PHE A 403 -14.02 14.91 -6.34
C PHE A 403 -12.78 15.77 -6.19
N ARG A 404 -12.35 15.96 -4.95
CA ARG A 404 -11.09 16.65 -4.63
C ARG A 404 -10.25 15.79 -3.71
N VAL A 405 -9.04 15.50 -4.18
CA VAL A 405 -8.07 14.69 -3.45
C VAL A 405 -6.88 15.57 -3.14
N ASP A 406 -6.37 15.42 -1.92
CA ASP A 406 -5.15 16.07 -1.50
C ASP A 406 -3.98 15.66 -2.40
N ALA A 407 -3.17 16.63 -2.84
CA ALA A 407 -2.08 16.40 -3.79
C ALA A 407 -1.09 15.33 -3.27
N SER A 408 -0.78 15.35 -1.97
CA SER A 408 0.11 14.36 -1.36
C SER A 408 -0.44 12.93 -1.45
N LEU A 409 -1.76 12.76 -1.51
CA LEU A 409 -2.36 11.43 -1.62
C LEU A 409 -2.28 10.91 -3.06
N CYS A 410 -2.41 11.78 -4.05
CA CYS A 410 -2.20 11.44 -5.46
C CYS A 410 -0.75 10.99 -5.70
N GLU A 411 0.22 11.76 -5.20
CA GLU A 411 1.65 11.45 -5.31
C GLU A 411 1.99 10.11 -4.65
N ILE A 412 1.48 9.88 -3.44
CA ILE A 412 1.69 8.64 -2.70
C ILE A 412 1.06 7.43 -3.38
N GLU A 413 -0.13 7.58 -3.97
CA GLU A 413 -0.71 6.50 -4.75
C GLU A 413 0.13 6.19 -6.00
N GLN A 414 0.56 7.23 -6.72
CA GLN A 414 1.37 7.09 -7.92
C GLN A 414 2.71 6.41 -7.63
N GLU A 415 3.41 6.86 -6.57
CA GLU A 415 4.63 6.23 -6.08
C GLU A 415 4.37 4.76 -5.75
N ALA A 416 3.35 4.46 -4.93
CA ALA A 416 3.04 3.09 -4.54
C ALA A 416 2.70 2.19 -5.73
N LEU A 417 1.97 2.69 -6.73
CA LEU A 417 1.64 1.95 -7.96
C LEU A 417 2.91 1.64 -8.77
N SER A 418 3.86 2.57 -8.87
CA SER A 418 5.14 2.35 -9.58
C SER A 418 5.99 1.23 -8.98
N HIS A 419 5.78 0.91 -7.70
CA HIS A 419 6.48 -0.14 -6.97
C HIS A 419 5.76 -1.50 -6.98
N ALA A 420 4.53 -1.57 -7.50
CA ALA A 420 3.78 -2.81 -7.61
C ALA A 420 4.47 -3.78 -8.59
N GLN A 421 4.53 -5.07 -8.25
CA GLN A 421 5.08 -6.08 -9.16
C GLN A 421 4.12 -6.35 -10.33
N ARG A 422 2.82 -6.32 -10.05
CA ARG A 422 1.75 -6.51 -11.02
C ARG A 422 0.51 -5.72 -10.61
N ILE A 423 -0.24 -5.28 -11.62
CA ILE A 423 -1.54 -4.63 -11.44
C ILE A 423 -2.61 -5.48 -12.13
N PHE A 424 -3.59 -5.97 -11.39
CA PHE A 424 -4.74 -6.68 -11.90
C PHE A 424 -5.88 -5.72 -12.17
N THR A 425 -6.46 -5.78 -13.37
CA THR A 425 -7.70 -5.06 -13.68
C THR A 425 -8.42 -5.71 -14.85
N ALA A 426 -9.75 -5.65 -14.85
CA ALA A 426 -10.53 -5.99 -16.04
C ALA A 426 -10.78 -4.78 -16.95
N HIS A 427 -10.56 -3.57 -16.42
CA HIS A 427 -10.97 -2.34 -17.06
C HIS A 427 -9.90 -1.85 -18.02
N HIS A 428 -10.17 -1.88 -19.32
CA HIS A 428 -9.19 -1.59 -20.37
C HIS A 428 -8.60 -0.19 -20.24
N GLY A 429 -9.44 0.83 -20.07
CA GLY A 429 -8.94 2.19 -19.89
C GLY A 429 -8.13 2.39 -18.60
N VAL A 430 -8.37 1.58 -17.56
CA VAL A 430 -7.55 1.62 -16.33
C VAL A 430 -6.23 0.92 -16.59
N ALA A 431 -6.24 -0.22 -17.27
CA ALA A 431 -5.01 -0.90 -17.70
C ALA A 431 -4.08 0.04 -18.47
N ASP A 432 -4.64 0.85 -19.37
CA ASP A 432 -3.86 1.77 -20.21
C ASP A 432 -3.31 2.97 -19.41
N ALA A 433 -3.95 3.35 -18.31
CA ALA A 433 -3.54 4.44 -17.43
C ALA A 433 -2.62 4.01 -16.27
N MET A 434 -2.31 2.72 -16.14
CA MET A 434 -1.54 2.18 -15.02
C MET A 434 -0.04 2.07 -15.34
N PRO A 435 0.84 2.43 -14.40
CA PRO A 435 2.27 2.21 -14.57
C PRO A 435 2.63 0.73 -14.41
N GLY A 436 3.62 0.25 -15.18
CA GLY A 436 4.22 -1.07 -14.94
C GLY A 436 3.48 -2.25 -15.58
N LYS A 437 3.54 -3.42 -14.91
CA LYS A 437 3.08 -4.70 -15.49
C LYS A 437 1.61 -4.96 -15.19
N VAL A 438 0.76 -4.71 -16.18
CA VAL A 438 -0.68 -4.95 -16.06
C VAL A 438 -1.04 -6.37 -16.48
N THR A 439 -1.83 -7.06 -15.65
CA THR A 439 -2.50 -8.32 -15.97
C THR A 439 -3.98 -8.03 -16.16
N ARG A 440 -4.41 -8.07 -17.42
CA ARG A 440 -5.81 -7.87 -17.80
C ARG A 440 -6.62 -9.11 -17.45
N LEU A 441 -7.62 -8.94 -16.60
CA LEU A 441 -8.59 -9.98 -16.28
C LEU A 441 -9.75 -9.90 -17.29
N PRO A 442 -10.27 -11.04 -17.77
CA PRO A 442 -11.45 -11.01 -18.63
C PRO A 442 -12.66 -10.54 -17.84
N TRP A 443 -13.48 -9.64 -18.42
CA TRP A 443 -14.76 -9.25 -17.82
C TRP A 443 -15.67 -10.46 -17.62
N VAL A 444 -16.26 -10.61 -16.43
CA VAL A 444 -17.28 -11.64 -16.21
C VAL A 444 -18.60 -11.15 -16.79
N VAL A 445 -18.97 -11.76 -17.91
CA VAL A 445 -20.24 -11.50 -18.60
C VAL A 445 -21.38 -12.19 -17.85
N PRO A 446 -22.47 -11.47 -17.52
CA PRO A 446 -23.62 -12.07 -16.85
C PRO A 446 -24.30 -13.09 -17.77
N GLN A 447 -24.74 -14.22 -17.20
CA GLN A 447 -25.54 -15.22 -17.92
C GLN A 447 -26.99 -14.71 -18.00
N VAL A 448 -27.42 -14.35 -19.20
CA VAL A 448 -28.75 -13.78 -19.50
C VAL A 448 -29.23 -14.32 -20.85
N GLU A 449 -30.55 -14.37 -21.03
CA GLU A 449 -31.14 -14.78 -22.31
C GLU A 449 -31.00 -13.64 -23.34
N VAL A 450 -30.64 -14.02 -24.57
CA VAL A 450 -30.62 -13.10 -25.71
C VAL A 450 -32.05 -12.71 -26.04
N ARG A 451 -32.27 -11.42 -26.24
CA ARG A 451 -33.60 -10.88 -26.47
C ARG A 451 -33.99 -10.93 -27.95
N SER A 452 -35.28 -11.18 -28.22
CA SER A 452 -35.94 -10.78 -29.46
C SER A 452 -36.46 -9.34 -29.33
N HIS A 453 -36.12 -8.46 -30.28
CA HIS A 453 -36.43 -7.04 -30.19
C HIS A 453 -37.20 -6.54 -31.40
N THR A 454 -38.38 -5.97 -31.16
CA THR A 454 -39.09 -5.10 -32.11
C THR A 454 -38.84 -3.63 -31.74
N PRO A 455 -38.30 -2.79 -32.64
CA PRO A 455 -37.95 -1.41 -32.31
C PRO A 455 -39.15 -0.59 -31.81
N HIS A 456 -38.93 0.28 -30.82
CA HIS A 456 -39.98 1.18 -30.34
C HIS A 456 -40.14 2.40 -31.26
N SER A 457 -41.35 2.97 -31.24
CA SER A 457 -41.67 4.25 -31.86
C SER A 457 -42.43 5.11 -30.83
N PRO A 458 -41.85 6.21 -30.31
CA PRO A 458 -40.50 6.72 -30.60
C PRO A 458 -39.39 5.84 -30.02
N LEU A 459 -38.16 6.06 -30.48
CA LEU A 459 -36.98 5.28 -30.07
C LEU A 459 -36.74 5.41 -28.55
N MET A 460 -36.56 4.28 -27.87
CA MET A 460 -36.24 4.21 -26.45
C MET A 460 -34.73 4.05 -26.22
N ILE A 461 -34.14 5.02 -25.52
CA ILE A 461 -32.72 5.05 -25.17
C ILE A 461 -32.55 4.84 -23.67
N GLY A 462 -31.76 3.84 -23.29
CA GLY A 462 -31.39 3.57 -21.91
C GLY A 462 -30.13 4.32 -21.49
N PHE A 463 -30.20 5.15 -20.47
CA PHE A 463 -29.06 5.75 -19.78
C PHE A 463 -28.82 5.03 -18.44
N PRO A 464 -27.86 4.09 -18.38
CA PRO A 464 -27.76 3.13 -17.28
C PRO A 464 -26.95 3.66 -16.08
N ALA A 465 -27.10 4.94 -15.78
CA ALA A 465 -26.45 5.60 -14.64
C ALA A 465 -27.31 6.75 -14.12
N SER A 466 -27.00 7.23 -12.92
CA SER A 466 -27.62 8.45 -12.41
C SER A 466 -27.19 9.66 -13.27
N PRO A 467 -28.09 10.58 -13.61
CA PRO A 467 -27.86 11.74 -14.49
C PRO A 467 -26.92 12.76 -13.85
N LEU A 468 -25.64 12.38 -13.79
CA LEU A 468 -24.55 13.15 -13.21
C LEU A 468 -23.55 13.54 -14.31
N GLY A 469 -22.92 14.71 -14.17
CA GLY A 469 -21.94 15.22 -15.13
C GLY A 469 -20.82 14.23 -15.42
N LYS A 470 -20.28 13.55 -14.39
CA LYS A 470 -19.23 12.52 -14.58
C LYS A 470 -19.66 11.31 -15.43
N LYS A 471 -20.97 11.10 -15.59
CA LYS A 471 -21.59 10.04 -16.41
C LYS A 471 -21.94 10.50 -17.82
N GLY A 472 -21.67 11.76 -18.17
CA GLY A 472 -21.86 12.30 -19.50
C GLY A 472 -23.28 12.76 -19.81
N VAL A 473 -24.07 13.08 -18.77
CA VAL A 473 -25.48 13.43 -18.95
C VAL A 473 -25.67 14.71 -19.79
N TYR A 474 -24.76 15.68 -19.66
CA TYR A 474 -24.81 16.94 -20.41
C TYR A 474 -24.55 16.71 -21.90
N GLU A 475 -23.58 15.87 -22.22
CA GLU A 475 -23.28 15.47 -23.59
C GLU A 475 -24.44 14.71 -24.22
N LEU A 476 -25.10 13.84 -23.44
CA LEU A 476 -26.29 13.15 -23.91
C LEU A 476 -27.45 14.12 -24.17
N GLN A 477 -27.71 15.08 -23.27
CA GLN A 477 -28.73 16.11 -23.46
C GLN A 477 -28.52 16.87 -24.76
N GLU A 478 -27.31 17.39 -24.98
CA GLU A 478 -26.98 18.16 -26.18
C GLU A 478 -27.08 17.31 -27.46
N ALA A 479 -26.63 16.05 -27.39
CA ALA A 479 -26.69 15.13 -28.52
C ALA A 479 -28.14 14.80 -28.92
N LEU A 480 -29.07 14.70 -27.96
CA LEU A 480 -30.46 14.34 -28.20
C LEU A 480 -31.39 15.52 -28.54
N GLN A 481 -30.88 16.76 -28.50
CA GLN A 481 -31.72 17.95 -28.72
C GLN A 481 -32.49 17.88 -30.06
N GLY A 482 -33.81 18.04 -30.00
CA GLY A 482 -34.67 17.99 -31.19
C GLY A 482 -34.88 16.59 -31.80
N MET A 483 -34.47 15.52 -31.12
CA MET A 483 -34.78 14.14 -31.54
C MET A 483 -36.07 13.66 -30.87
N ASP A 484 -36.89 12.92 -31.63
CA ASP A 484 -38.08 12.24 -31.11
C ASP A 484 -37.68 10.89 -30.48
N VAL A 485 -37.27 10.95 -29.21
CA VAL A 485 -36.81 9.81 -28.41
C VAL A 485 -37.40 9.84 -27.00
N THR A 486 -37.40 8.69 -26.34
CA THR A 486 -37.73 8.53 -24.92
C THR A 486 -36.52 8.01 -24.17
N VAL A 487 -36.10 8.69 -23.09
CA VAL A 487 -34.91 8.30 -22.32
C VAL A 487 -35.29 7.63 -21.00
N LEU A 488 -34.85 6.39 -20.79
CA LEU A 488 -34.98 5.68 -19.51
C LEU A 488 -33.69 5.80 -18.69
N VAL A 489 -33.81 6.30 -17.46
CA VAL A 489 -32.66 6.68 -16.62
C VAL A 489 -32.55 5.77 -15.39
N LEU A 490 -31.35 5.29 -15.07
CA LEU A 490 -31.10 4.46 -13.87
C LEU A 490 -30.69 5.28 -12.65
N GLY A 491 -31.31 5.00 -11.50
CA GLY A 491 -30.89 5.56 -10.21
C GLY A 491 -31.48 6.94 -9.93
N ASN A 492 -31.09 7.50 -8.78
CA ASN A 492 -31.92 8.50 -8.11
C ASN A 492 -31.24 9.88 -7.95
N ALA A 493 -29.93 9.98 -8.18
CA ALA A 493 -29.21 11.25 -8.06
C ALA A 493 -29.32 12.03 -9.37
N ASP A 494 -29.60 13.33 -9.29
CA ASP A 494 -29.89 14.14 -10.47
C ASP A 494 -29.33 15.56 -10.31
N GLU A 495 -28.83 16.12 -11.41
CA GLU A 495 -28.34 17.49 -11.53
C GLU A 495 -29.37 18.43 -12.20
N GLY A 496 -30.60 17.95 -12.42
CA GLY A 496 -31.68 18.72 -13.06
C GLY A 496 -31.50 18.85 -14.57
N VAL A 497 -30.91 17.82 -15.20
CA VAL A 497 -30.64 17.82 -16.63
C VAL A 497 -31.86 17.33 -17.39
N ASP A 498 -32.47 18.21 -18.17
CA ASP A 498 -33.67 17.90 -18.95
C ASP A 498 -33.32 17.02 -20.16
N LEU A 499 -33.71 15.74 -20.09
CA LEU A 499 -33.56 14.74 -21.14
C LEU A 499 -34.91 14.51 -21.83
N PRO A 500 -34.96 14.31 -23.17
CA PRO A 500 -36.22 14.17 -23.91
C PRO A 500 -37.10 13.04 -23.39
N ASN A 501 -38.35 13.38 -23.06
CA ASN A 501 -39.38 12.45 -22.55
C ASN A 501 -38.85 11.50 -21.46
N SER A 502 -37.95 12.00 -20.60
CA SER A 502 -37.19 11.11 -19.71
C SER A 502 -37.98 10.69 -18.48
N ARG A 503 -37.71 9.46 -18.00
CA ARG A 503 -38.19 8.97 -16.71
C ARG A 503 -37.21 8.03 -16.04
N GLN A 504 -37.29 7.94 -14.72
CA GLN A 504 -36.58 6.90 -13.97
C GLN A 504 -37.12 5.51 -14.34
N ALA A 505 -36.21 4.55 -14.41
CA ALA A 505 -36.50 3.18 -14.77
C ALA A 505 -35.61 2.19 -14.01
N SER A 506 -36.12 0.97 -13.84
CA SER A 506 -35.34 -0.15 -13.32
C SER A 506 -34.30 -0.61 -14.36
N LEU A 507 -33.27 -1.33 -13.89
CA LEU A 507 -32.29 -1.92 -14.79
C LEU A 507 -32.96 -2.85 -15.81
N SER A 508 -33.99 -3.61 -15.40
CA SER A 508 -34.73 -4.52 -16.29
C SER A 508 -35.43 -3.78 -17.43
N GLU A 509 -36.05 -2.62 -17.15
CA GLU A 509 -36.66 -1.78 -18.18
C GLU A 509 -35.60 -1.18 -19.12
N ILE A 510 -34.44 -0.77 -18.61
CA ILE A 510 -33.35 -0.26 -19.45
C ILE A 510 -32.84 -1.34 -20.41
N MET A 511 -32.80 -2.61 -19.98
CA MET A 511 -32.44 -3.72 -20.87
C MET A 511 -33.51 -4.00 -21.95
N GLN A 512 -34.69 -3.34 -21.88
CA GLN A 512 -35.74 -3.41 -22.90
C GLN A 512 -35.67 -2.25 -23.90
N CYS A 513 -34.76 -1.28 -23.74
CA CYS A 513 -34.56 -0.19 -24.68
C CYS A 513 -33.98 -0.68 -26.03
N ASP A 514 -34.12 0.16 -27.06
CA ASP A 514 -33.55 -0.09 -28.40
C ASP A 514 -32.04 0.12 -28.42
N LEU A 515 -31.57 1.06 -27.60
CA LEU A 515 -30.17 1.47 -27.54
C LEU A 515 -29.80 1.81 -26.10
N VAL A 516 -28.62 1.41 -25.65
CA VAL A 516 -28.06 1.84 -24.37
C VAL A 516 -26.90 2.79 -24.61
N VAL A 517 -26.94 3.97 -23.99
CA VAL A 517 -25.96 5.03 -24.21
C VAL A 517 -25.35 5.47 -22.89
N LEU A 518 -24.01 5.42 -22.79
CA LEU A 518 -23.26 5.89 -21.62
C LEU A 518 -21.98 6.62 -22.04
N PRO A 519 -22.04 7.93 -22.34
CA PRO A 519 -20.90 8.73 -22.75
C PRO A 519 -20.11 9.22 -21.53
N ALA A 520 -19.72 8.31 -20.63
CA ALA A 520 -19.14 8.69 -19.34
C ALA A 520 -17.76 9.35 -19.47
N HIS A 521 -17.46 10.32 -18.62
CA HIS A 521 -16.10 10.79 -18.38
C HIS A 521 -15.33 9.79 -17.51
N ILE A 522 -16.03 9.19 -16.54
CA ILE A 522 -15.50 8.18 -15.62
C ILE A 522 -16.55 7.10 -15.32
N GLU A 523 -16.18 5.87 -15.60
CA GLU A 523 -16.87 4.66 -15.16
C GLU A 523 -15.83 3.66 -14.65
N HIS A 524 -16.16 2.91 -13.61
CA HIS A 524 -15.24 1.95 -12.98
C HIS A 524 -15.86 0.55 -12.89
N SER A 525 -17.18 0.46 -13.03
CA SER A 525 -17.91 -0.81 -13.03
C SER A 525 -19.07 -0.77 -14.04
N PRO A 526 -18.80 -0.94 -15.35
CA PRO A 526 -19.80 -0.89 -16.43
C PRO A 526 -20.72 -2.13 -16.45
N ARG A 527 -21.20 -2.60 -15.29
CA ARG A 527 -22.03 -3.81 -15.16
C ARG A 527 -23.34 -3.75 -15.94
N PRO A 528 -24.06 -2.60 -15.96
CA PRO A 528 -25.23 -2.48 -16.81
C PRO A 528 -24.91 -2.65 -18.31
N LEU A 529 -23.77 -2.13 -18.77
CA LEU A 529 -23.35 -2.26 -20.17
C LEU A 529 -23.01 -3.71 -20.53
N LEU A 530 -22.27 -4.41 -19.66
CA LEU A 530 -22.00 -5.85 -19.84
C LEU A 530 -23.29 -6.66 -19.94
N ARG A 531 -24.32 -6.28 -19.16
CA ARG A 531 -25.63 -6.92 -19.22
C ARG A 531 -26.36 -6.61 -20.53
N ALA A 532 -26.35 -5.36 -20.98
CA ALA A 532 -26.95 -4.95 -22.24
C ALA A 532 -26.35 -5.74 -23.41
N LEU A 533 -25.02 -5.79 -23.49
CA LEU A 533 -24.29 -6.54 -24.52
C LEU A 533 -24.60 -8.04 -24.46
N ALA A 534 -24.64 -8.64 -23.27
CA ALA A 534 -24.98 -10.05 -23.10
C ALA A 534 -26.42 -10.37 -23.54
N MET A 535 -27.34 -9.40 -23.48
CA MET A 535 -28.72 -9.52 -23.97
C MET A 535 -28.86 -9.20 -25.47
N GLY A 536 -27.78 -8.77 -26.14
CA GLY A 536 -27.80 -8.34 -27.54
C GLY A 536 -28.32 -6.92 -27.76
N VAL A 537 -28.40 -6.09 -26.72
CA VAL A 537 -28.82 -4.69 -26.85
C VAL A 537 -27.63 -3.84 -27.32
N PRO A 538 -27.74 -3.10 -28.44
CA PRO A 538 -26.68 -2.22 -28.90
C PRO A 538 -26.28 -1.19 -27.84
N VAL A 539 -24.97 -0.95 -27.72
CA VAL A 539 -24.39 -0.01 -26.75
C VAL A 539 -23.53 1.03 -27.45
N ILE A 540 -23.74 2.30 -27.14
CA ILE A 540 -22.78 3.38 -27.40
C ILE A 540 -22.17 3.81 -26.06
N ALA A 541 -20.86 3.70 -25.91
CA ALA A 541 -20.17 4.09 -24.69
C ALA A 541 -18.82 4.74 -25.00
N THR A 542 -18.21 5.38 -24.02
CA THR A 542 -16.84 5.88 -24.14
C THR A 542 -15.82 4.85 -23.70
N LYS A 543 -14.55 5.00 -24.12
CA LYS A 543 -13.43 4.20 -23.61
C LYS A 543 -13.25 4.31 -22.09
N ALA A 544 -13.75 5.37 -21.47
CA ALA A 544 -13.78 5.54 -20.02
C ALA A 544 -14.60 4.46 -19.29
N CYS A 545 -15.44 3.71 -20.01
CA CYS A 545 -16.15 2.53 -19.49
C CYS A 545 -15.30 1.26 -19.44
N GLY A 546 -14.12 1.23 -20.09
CA GLY A 546 -13.16 0.14 -19.92
C GLY A 546 -13.55 -1.20 -20.51
N LEU A 547 -14.52 -1.21 -21.43
CA LEU A 547 -14.88 -2.39 -22.20
C LEU A 547 -13.96 -2.53 -23.41
N PRO A 548 -13.54 -3.76 -23.79
CA PRO A 548 -12.88 -4.00 -25.07
C PRO A 548 -13.85 -3.76 -26.24
N ALA A 549 -13.30 -3.46 -27.42
CA ALA A 549 -14.08 -3.51 -28.66
C ALA A 549 -14.64 -4.92 -28.85
N GLN A 550 -15.95 -5.00 -29.13
CA GLN A 550 -16.70 -6.23 -29.31
C GLN A 550 -17.99 -5.94 -30.09
N GLU A 551 -18.64 -6.99 -30.58
CA GLU A 551 -19.91 -6.88 -31.28
C GLU A 551 -21.00 -6.20 -30.41
N GLY A 552 -21.83 -5.39 -31.04
CA GLY A 552 -22.88 -4.62 -30.34
C GLY A 552 -22.38 -3.42 -29.54
N LEU A 553 -21.06 -3.18 -29.44
CA LEU A 553 -20.48 -2.05 -28.72
C LEU A 553 -19.80 -1.06 -29.68
N THR A 554 -20.30 0.18 -29.71
CA THR A 554 -19.64 1.31 -30.35
C THR A 554 -18.91 2.14 -29.29
N LEU A 555 -17.59 2.28 -29.43
CA LEU A 555 -16.75 3.04 -28.49
C LEU A 555 -16.38 4.41 -29.04
N LEU A 556 -16.63 5.45 -28.25
CA LEU A 556 -16.11 6.81 -28.44
C LEU A 556 -14.81 6.99 -27.63
N GLU A 557 -13.84 7.75 -28.15
CA GLU A 557 -12.62 8.08 -27.40
C GLU A 557 -12.95 8.90 -26.15
N GLU A 558 -13.77 9.93 -26.32
CA GLU A 558 -14.23 10.83 -25.26
C GLU A 558 -15.73 11.17 -25.45
N PRO A 559 -16.38 11.82 -24.47
CA PRO A 559 -17.76 12.28 -24.57
C PRO A 559 -17.91 13.42 -25.61
N ASP A 560 -17.81 13.10 -26.90
CA ASP A 560 -17.97 14.05 -28.00
C ASP A 560 -19.43 14.12 -28.47
N VAL A 561 -20.04 15.30 -28.35
CA VAL A 561 -21.46 15.53 -28.64
C VAL A 561 -21.78 15.29 -30.11
N THR A 562 -20.89 15.71 -31.02
CA THR A 562 -21.13 15.62 -32.47
C THR A 562 -21.09 14.17 -32.95
N ALA A 563 -20.08 13.42 -32.52
CA ALA A 563 -19.95 12.00 -32.78
C ALA A 563 -21.10 11.20 -32.15
N LEU A 564 -21.45 11.51 -30.90
CA LEU A 564 -22.56 10.86 -30.20
C LEU A 564 -23.89 11.07 -30.95
N ARG A 565 -24.19 12.32 -31.32
CA ARG A 565 -25.38 12.67 -32.11
C ARG A 565 -25.44 11.87 -33.41
N LYS A 566 -24.34 11.87 -34.16
CA LYS A 566 -24.25 11.16 -35.44
C LYS A 566 -24.51 9.66 -35.28
N LEU A 567 -23.91 9.03 -34.28
CA LEU A 567 -24.11 7.60 -34.02
C LEU A 567 -25.57 7.28 -33.67
N ILE A 568 -26.21 8.09 -32.82
CA ILE A 568 -27.62 7.91 -32.44
C ILE A 568 -28.54 8.10 -33.67
N GLN A 569 -28.26 9.08 -34.52
CA GLN A 569 -29.02 9.31 -35.76
C GLN A 569 -28.87 8.16 -36.75
N THR A 570 -27.64 7.69 -36.99
CA THR A 570 -27.38 6.53 -37.85
C THR A 570 -28.10 5.29 -37.33
N PHE A 571 -28.07 5.08 -36.00
CA PHE A 571 -28.82 3.99 -35.39
C PHE A 571 -30.33 4.14 -35.63
N ALA A 572 -30.91 5.31 -35.31
CA ALA A 572 -32.33 5.59 -35.51
C ALA A 572 -32.77 5.40 -36.98
N GLN A 573 -31.91 5.70 -37.95
CA GLN A 573 -32.17 5.45 -39.37
C GLN A 573 -32.14 3.96 -39.73
N SER A 574 -31.29 3.16 -39.07
CA SER A 574 -31.16 1.72 -39.31
C SER A 574 -32.32 0.88 -38.77
N VAL A 575 -33.05 1.38 -37.77
CA VAL A 575 -34.17 0.67 -37.13
C VAL A 575 -35.54 1.20 -37.56
N ARG A 576 -35.60 2.26 -38.38
CA ARG A 576 -36.85 2.68 -39.00
C ARG A 576 -37.19 1.70 -40.14
N PRO A 577 -38.42 1.17 -40.17
CA PRO A 577 -38.85 0.21 -41.17
C PRO A 577 -38.86 0.79 -42.60
#